data_AF-A0A536ANR3-F1
#
_entry.id   AF-A0A536ANR3-F1
#
_cell.length_a   1.000
_cell.length_b   1.000
_cell.length_c   1.000
_cell.angle_alpha   90.00
_cell.angle_beta   90.00
_cell.angle_gamma   90.00
#
_symmetry.space_group_name_H-M   'P 1'
#
loop_
_entity.id
_entity.type
_entity.pdbx_description
1 polymer ?
#
loop_
_entity_poly.entity_id
_entity_poly.type
_entity_poly.pdbx_seq_one_letter_code
_entity_poly.pdbx_strand_id
1 'polypeptide(L)'
;LREDGVSEADLVAEARRALTWHYQWAVLFDFLPATIGEERTRKLLQDGPRFFQPDGTVSIPFEFADAAYRFGHSQMRGAYRVQRGGADLTLFPDLIGFRPVTSDRVIDWSLLFDVAGEPAAARSRPIDGCLAEPLLKLPVDITGELDDQDFQSLAVRDLQRGVATGLPSGEAVARLVGEEPLLRDEVGLSEFGWSGETPLWYYLLKEAEVREGGERLGPVGSLIVGEVLLAILDGDPESFRSVDRSWRPTLPSRDPDRFGLADLLVPFEPPIDG
;
A
#
# COMPACT_ATOMS: atom_id res chain seq x y z
N LEU A 1 -5.95 20.74 19.44
CA LEU A 1 -6.79 20.06 20.48
C LEU A 1 -6.74 20.76 21.84
N ARG A 2 -5.59 20.85 22.53
CA ARG A 2 -5.51 21.63 23.79
C ARG A 2 -5.83 23.11 23.56
N GLU A 3 -5.29 23.69 22.48
CA GLU A 3 -5.60 25.06 22.03
C GLU A 3 -7.07 25.23 21.66
N ASP A 4 -7.74 24.16 21.24
CA ASP A 4 -9.18 24.14 20.93
C ASP A 4 -10.05 23.92 22.17
N GLY A 5 -9.46 23.89 23.37
CA GLY A 5 -10.18 23.76 24.63
C GLY A 5 -10.66 22.34 24.97
N VAL A 6 -10.15 21.30 24.28
CA VAL A 6 -10.46 19.90 24.63
C VAL A 6 -9.98 19.60 26.05
N SER A 7 -10.85 18.99 26.86
CA SER A 7 -10.54 18.66 28.26
C SER A 7 -9.38 17.65 28.35
N GLU A 8 -8.57 17.72 29.41
CA GLU A 8 -7.50 16.74 29.64
C GLU A 8 -8.03 15.30 29.76
N ALA A 9 -9.29 15.13 30.22
CA ALA A 9 -9.93 13.81 30.31
C ALA A 9 -10.24 13.21 28.94
N ASP A 10 -10.56 14.05 27.94
CA ASP A 10 -10.94 13.62 26.59
C ASP A 10 -9.78 13.63 25.60
N LEU A 11 -8.67 14.31 25.96
CA LEU A 11 -7.59 14.63 25.03
C LEU A 11 -7.02 13.42 24.28
N VAL A 12 -6.83 12.28 24.96
CA VAL A 12 -6.29 11.07 24.33
C VAL A 12 -7.29 10.45 23.34
N ALA A 13 -8.57 10.39 23.72
CA ALA A 13 -9.61 9.83 22.86
C ALA A 13 -9.81 10.71 21.62
N GLU A 14 -9.82 12.03 21.81
CA GLU A 14 -9.93 13.01 20.74
C GLU A 14 -8.71 13.02 19.82
N ALA A 15 -7.50 12.92 20.37
CA ALA A 15 -6.27 12.80 19.57
C ALA A 15 -6.26 11.52 18.73
N ARG A 16 -6.69 10.39 19.31
CA ARG A 16 -6.84 9.13 18.58
C ARG A 16 -7.85 9.28 17.44
N ARG A 17 -9.04 9.81 17.73
CA ARG A 17 -10.09 10.00 16.71
C ARG A 17 -9.59 10.89 15.57
N ALA A 18 -9.03 12.05 15.91
CA ALA A 18 -8.47 12.97 14.94
C ALA A 18 -7.41 12.28 14.07
N LEU A 19 -6.40 11.64 14.66
CA LEU A 19 -5.34 10.98 13.89
C LEU A 19 -5.89 9.87 12.99
N THR A 20 -6.81 9.05 13.49
CA THR A 20 -7.47 8.01 12.70
C THR A 20 -8.19 8.61 11.49
N TRP A 21 -8.94 9.70 11.66
CA TRP A 21 -9.66 10.34 10.56
C TRP A 21 -8.73 10.97 9.53
N HIS A 22 -7.62 11.59 9.96
CA HIS A 22 -6.60 12.09 9.03
C HIS A 22 -5.93 10.95 8.26
N TYR A 23 -5.65 9.82 8.90
CA TYR A 23 -5.10 8.64 8.23
C TYR A 23 -6.09 8.04 7.23
N GLN A 24 -7.35 7.86 7.61
CA GLN A 24 -8.42 7.41 6.71
C GLN A 24 -8.60 8.35 5.51
N TRP A 25 -8.49 9.66 5.72
CA TRP A 25 -8.48 10.65 4.65
C TRP A 25 -7.30 10.45 3.70
N ALA A 26 -6.08 10.36 4.23
CA ALA A 26 -4.88 10.11 3.42
C ALA A 26 -4.99 8.80 2.63
N VAL A 27 -5.60 7.76 3.19
CA VAL A 27 -5.86 6.51 2.45
C VAL A 27 -6.71 6.77 1.20
N LEU A 28 -7.79 7.52 1.31
CA LEU A 28 -8.74 7.72 0.20
C LEU A 28 -8.32 8.79 -0.81
N PHE A 29 -7.63 9.83 -0.36
CA PHE A 29 -7.38 11.03 -1.15
C PHE A 29 -5.90 11.26 -1.49
N ASP A 30 -4.99 10.41 -1.00
CA ASP A 30 -3.56 10.44 -1.34
C ASP A 30 -3.08 9.06 -1.80
N PHE A 31 -3.21 8.04 -0.95
CA PHE A 31 -2.75 6.68 -1.26
C PHE A 31 -3.52 6.03 -2.42
N LEU A 32 -4.86 6.02 -2.39
CA LEU A 32 -5.66 5.42 -3.47
C LEU A 32 -5.40 6.09 -4.83
N PRO A 33 -5.46 7.44 -4.98
CA PRO A 33 -5.16 8.08 -6.25
C PRO A 33 -3.77 7.73 -6.81
N ALA A 34 -2.76 7.63 -5.94
CA ALA A 34 -1.42 7.19 -6.34
C ALA A 34 -1.40 5.72 -6.77
N THR A 35 -2.10 4.84 -6.03
CA THR A 35 -2.03 3.38 -6.16
C THR A 35 -2.89 2.83 -7.31
N ILE A 36 -4.08 3.40 -7.53
CA ILE A 36 -5.05 2.90 -8.52
C ILE A 36 -5.36 3.93 -9.62
N GLY A 37 -4.85 5.15 -9.49
CA GLY A 37 -5.07 6.25 -10.43
C GLY A 37 -6.27 7.14 -10.07
N GLU A 38 -6.09 8.45 -10.25
CA GLU A 38 -7.07 9.51 -9.97
C GLU A 38 -8.47 9.23 -10.55
N GLU A 39 -8.55 8.70 -11.78
CA GLU A 39 -9.83 8.40 -12.42
C GLU A 39 -10.56 7.23 -11.78
N ARG A 40 -9.87 6.13 -11.50
CA ARG A 40 -10.47 4.96 -10.84
C ARG A 40 -10.88 5.30 -9.42
N THR A 41 -10.06 6.05 -8.67
CA THR A 41 -10.42 6.51 -7.33
C THR A 41 -11.66 7.39 -7.34
N ARG A 42 -11.73 8.39 -8.24
CA ARG A 42 -12.89 9.26 -8.34
C ARG A 42 -14.17 8.47 -8.67
N LYS A 43 -14.10 7.56 -9.64
CA LYS A 43 -15.22 6.70 -10.03
C LYS A 43 -15.66 5.83 -8.86
N LEU A 44 -14.72 5.22 -8.15
CA LEU A 44 -15.00 4.40 -6.97
C LEU A 44 -15.69 5.20 -5.85
N LEU A 45 -15.22 6.42 -5.57
CA LEU A 45 -15.83 7.28 -4.55
C LEU A 45 -17.22 7.80 -4.94
N GLN A 46 -17.49 7.93 -6.24
CA GLN A 46 -18.79 8.37 -6.78
C GLN A 46 -19.81 7.24 -6.86
N ASP A 47 -19.41 6.10 -7.42
CA ASP A 47 -20.30 4.98 -7.74
C ASP A 47 -20.39 3.97 -6.58
N GLY A 48 -19.38 3.93 -5.71
CA GLY A 48 -19.22 2.93 -4.66
C GLY A 48 -18.66 1.59 -5.17
N PRO A 49 -18.42 0.63 -4.24
CA PRO A 49 -17.99 -0.72 -4.60
C PRO A 49 -19.05 -1.47 -5.43
N ARG A 50 -18.62 -2.21 -6.46
CA ARG A 50 -19.49 -3.00 -7.33
C ARG A 50 -19.50 -4.49 -7.00
N PHE A 51 -18.36 -5.04 -6.58
CA PHE A 51 -18.17 -6.48 -6.38
C PHE A 51 -17.98 -6.85 -4.90
N PHE A 52 -17.29 -5.99 -4.13
CA PHE A 52 -17.12 -6.19 -2.70
C PHE A 52 -18.13 -5.35 -1.91
N GLN A 53 -19.31 -5.94 -1.69
CA GLN A 53 -20.43 -5.32 -0.95
C GLN A 53 -20.76 -6.18 0.28
N PRO A 54 -19.98 -6.07 1.37
CA PRO A 54 -20.21 -6.86 2.57
C PRO A 54 -21.57 -6.54 3.20
N ASP A 55 -22.29 -7.58 3.64
CA ASP A 55 -23.49 -7.44 4.47
C ASP A 55 -23.08 -7.60 5.94
N GLY A 56 -23.22 -6.52 6.72
CA GLY A 56 -22.77 -6.48 8.12
C GLY A 56 -21.26 -6.23 8.27
N THR A 57 -20.61 -6.98 9.17
CA THR A 57 -19.20 -6.77 9.51
C THR A 57 -18.29 -7.05 8.33
N VAL A 58 -17.48 -6.06 7.94
CA VAL A 58 -16.52 -6.19 6.85
C VAL A 58 -15.41 -7.17 7.24
N SER A 59 -15.23 -8.21 6.44
CA SER A 59 -14.12 -9.17 6.55
C SER A 59 -13.19 -9.01 5.35
N ILE A 60 -11.89 -9.04 5.58
CA ILE A 60 -10.90 -8.87 4.50
C ILE A 60 -10.89 -10.13 3.61
N PRO A 61 -11.15 -10.02 2.28
CA PRO A 61 -11.15 -11.17 1.39
C PRO A 61 -9.74 -11.67 1.09
N PHE A 62 -9.60 -12.96 0.76
CA PHE A 62 -8.29 -13.56 0.46
C PHE A 62 -7.66 -12.96 -0.80
N GLU A 63 -8.44 -12.59 -1.81
CA GLU A 63 -7.96 -11.92 -3.02
C GLU A 63 -7.25 -10.61 -2.69
N PHE A 64 -7.67 -9.92 -1.63
CA PHE A 64 -6.99 -8.73 -1.12
C PHE A 64 -5.75 -9.10 -0.31
N ALA A 65 -5.91 -9.93 0.73
CA ALA A 65 -4.85 -10.21 1.71
C ALA A 65 -3.69 -11.07 1.15
N ASP A 66 -4.01 -12.03 0.30
CA ASP A 66 -3.08 -13.05 -0.20
C ASP A 66 -2.66 -12.84 -1.65
N ALA A 67 -3.21 -11.84 -2.34
CA ALA A 67 -2.74 -11.42 -3.65
C ALA A 67 -2.62 -9.91 -3.82
N ALA A 68 -3.74 -9.19 -3.95
CA ALA A 68 -3.71 -7.83 -4.45
C ALA A 68 -2.89 -6.89 -3.57
N TYR A 69 -3.11 -6.87 -2.26
CA TYR A 69 -2.41 -5.97 -1.33
C TYR A 69 -0.96 -6.40 -1.03
N ARG A 70 -0.45 -7.45 -1.70
CA ARG A 70 0.97 -7.84 -1.70
C ARG A 70 1.76 -7.24 -2.87
N PHE A 71 1.13 -6.39 -3.69
CA PHE A 71 1.82 -5.67 -4.77
C PHE A 71 3.04 -4.89 -4.25
N GLY A 72 2.98 -4.40 -3.01
CA GLY A 72 4.06 -3.66 -2.35
C GLY A 72 5.38 -4.43 -2.26
N HIS A 73 5.38 -5.77 -2.33
CA HIS A 73 6.63 -6.56 -2.36
C HIS A 73 7.50 -6.22 -3.58
N SER A 74 6.89 -5.97 -4.76
CA SER A 74 7.62 -5.54 -5.97
C SER A 74 8.23 -4.14 -5.83
N GLN A 75 7.54 -3.27 -5.09
CA GLN A 75 7.93 -1.87 -4.86
C GLN A 75 9.11 -1.71 -3.89
N MET A 76 9.45 -2.74 -3.13
CA MET A 76 10.54 -2.69 -2.13
C MET A 76 11.92 -2.55 -2.78
N ARG A 77 12.76 -1.72 -2.16
CA ARG A 77 14.16 -1.52 -2.58
C ARG A 77 15.08 -2.46 -1.80
N GLY A 78 16.25 -2.74 -2.38
CA GLY A 78 17.29 -3.52 -1.68
C GLY A 78 17.99 -2.74 -0.56
N ALA A 79 17.98 -1.42 -0.62
CA ALA A 79 18.56 -0.54 0.37
C ALA A 79 17.84 0.81 0.44
N TYR A 80 17.93 1.47 1.59
CA TYR A 80 17.29 2.73 1.91
C TYR A 80 18.25 3.65 2.64
N ARG A 81 18.23 4.95 2.30
CA ARG A 81 18.81 5.99 3.14
C ARG A 81 17.69 6.55 4.02
N VAL A 82 17.85 6.44 5.34
CA VAL A 82 16.83 6.87 6.32
C VAL A 82 17.17 8.19 7.01
N GLN A 83 18.40 8.69 6.86
CA GLN A 83 18.88 9.94 7.45
C GLN A 83 19.68 10.75 6.43
N ARG A 84 19.60 12.08 6.49
CA ARG A 84 20.41 12.95 5.62
C ARG A 84 21.89 12.79 5.91
N GLY A 85 22.67 12.59 4.86
CA GLY A 85 24.11 12.29 4.97
C GLY A 85 24.43 10.95 5.62
N GLY A 86 23.42 10.13 5.93
CA GLY A 86 23.58 8.78 6.46
C GLY A 86 23.98 7.76 5.39
N ALA A 87 24.46 6.59 5.84
CA ALA A 87 24.75 5.48 4.96
C ALA A 87 23.46 4.88 4.34
N ASP A 88 23.63 4.19 3.22
CA ASP A 88 22.57 3.31 2.70
C ASP A 88 22.51 2.05 3.57
N LEU A 89 21.32 1.78 4.13
CA LEU A 89 21.04 0.61 4.94
C LEU A 89 20.38 -0.45 4.07
N THR A 90 20.92 -1.67 4.04
CA THR A 90 20.30 -2.75 3.28
C THR A 90 19.03 -3.24 3.97
N LEU A 91 18.07 -3.75 3.18
CA LEU A 91 16.84 -4.31 3.75
C LEU A 91 17.16 -5.39 4.80
N PHE A 92 18.14 -6.24 4.48
CA PHE A 92 18.72 -7.23 5.38
C PHE A 92 20.25 -7.14 5.37
N PRO A 93 20.93 -7.14 6.53
CA PRO A 93 20.38 -7.28 7.88
C PRO A 93 20.03 -5.95 8.58
N ASP A 94 20.31 -4.80 7.94
CA ASP A 94 20.29 -3.51 8.65
C ASP A 94 18.89 -3.11 9.12
N LEU A 95 17.87 -3.34 8.29
CA LEU A 95 16.49 -2.93 8.54
C LEU A 95 15.58 -4.07 9.05
N ILE A 96 16.16 -5.17 9.57
CA ILE A 96 15.36 -6.20 10.26
C ILE A 96 14.71 -5.58 11.51
N GLY A 97 13.39 -5.77 11.63
CA GLY A 97 12.56 -5.30 12.74
C GLY A 97 12.82 -5.99 14.07
N PHE A 98 11.87 -5.86 15.01
CA PHE A 98 11.92 -6.44 16.36
C PHE A 98 13.12 -6.00 17.21
N ARG A 99 13.70 -4.84 16.90
CA ARG A 99 14.83 -4.23 17.61
C ARG A 99 14.55 -2.74 17.86
N PRO A 100 15.06 -2.15 18.96
CA PRO A 100 14.96 -0.71 19.16
C PRO A 100 15.55 0.07 17.98
N VAL A 101 14.86 1.12 17.55
CA VAL A 101 15.40 2.06 16.55
C VAL A 101 16.39 2.99 17.24
N THR A 102 17.64 2.97 16.80
CA THR A 102 18.68 3.87 17.30
C THR A 102 18.49 5.29 16.75
N SER A 103 19.01 6.31 17.43
CA SER A 103 18.82 7.72 17.03
C SER A 103 19.29 8.03 15.61
N ASP A 104 20.38 7.39 15.17
CA ASP A 104 20.94 7.49 13.82
C ASP A 104 20.10 6.74 12.75
N ARG A 105 18.99 6.12 13.14
CA ARG A 105 18.06 5.39 12.27
C ARG A 105 16.62 5.87 12.38
N VAL A 106 16.36 6.93 13.14
CA VAL A 106 15.07 7.64 13.09
C VAL A 106 14.89 8.17 11.67
N ILE A 107 13.76 7.86 11.05
CA ILE A 107 13.54 8.15 9.64
C ILE A 107 13.32 9.66 9.44
N ASP A 108 14.10 10.27 8.57
CA ASP A 108 13.75 11.52 7.92
C ASP A 108 12.78 11.23 6.77
N TRP A 109 11.49 11.45 7.02
CA TRP A 109 10.42 11.16 6.07
C TRP A 109 10.49 12.00 4.79
N SER A 110 11.18 13.14 4.78
CA SER A 110 11.41 13.93 3.56
C SER A 110 12.26 13.20 2.52
N LEU A 111 12.97 12.13 2.92
CA LEU A 111 13.70 11.26 1.98
C LEU A 111 12.79 10.28 1.24
N LEU A 112 11.56 10.06 1.72
CA LEU A 112 10.62 9.06 1.21
C LEU A 112 9.32 9.67 0.68
N PHE A 113 9.01 10.92 1.03
CA PHE A 113 7.88 11.69 0.53
C PHE A 113 8.35 13.00 -0.07
N ASP A 114 7.82 13.38 -1.23
CA ASP A 114 8.14 14.68 -1.80
C ASP A 114 7.60 15.80 -0.93
N VAL A 115 8.46 16.78 -0.66
CA VAL A 115 8.11 17.99 0.09
C VAL A 115 8.68 19.18 -0.67
N ALA A 116 7.87 20.23 -0.82
CA ALA A 116 8.32 21.44 -1.49
C ALA A 116 9.55 22.04 -0.77
N GLY A 117 10.58 22.38 -1.54
CA GLY A 117 11.86 22.88 -1.01
C GLY A 117 12.86 21.77 -0.64
N GLU A 118 12.46 20.51 -0.66
CA GLU A 118 13.35 19.37 -0.45
C GLU A 118 13.81 18.74 -1.76
N PRO A 119 14.97 18.04 -1.79
CA PRO A 119 15.32 17.17 -2.89
C PRO A 119 14.23 16.14 -3.17
N ALA A 120 14.12 15.68 -4.42
CA ALA A 120 13.18 14.64 -4.80
C ALA A 120 13.37 13.39 -3.93
N ALA A 121 12.25 12.85 -3.42
CA ALA A 121 12.28 11.69 -2.56
C ALA A 121 12.69 10.42 -3.31
N ALA A 122 13.23 9.44 -2.57
CA ALA A 122 13.53 8.13 -3.12
C ALA A 122 12.24 7.40 -3.51
N ARG A 123 12.06 7.16 -4.80
CA ARG A 123 10.91 6.41 -5.32
C ARG A 123 11.00 4.93 -4.96
N SER A 124 9.85 4.30 -4.78
CA SER A 124 9.75 2.85 -4.80
C SER A 124 10.19 2.28 -6.15
N ARG A 125 10.39 0.97 -6.21
CA ARG A 125 10.45 0.27 -7.50
C ARG A 125 9.07 0.28 -8.19
N PRO A 126 9.01 0.09 -9.51
CA PRO A 126 7.75 -0.14 -10.21
C PRO A 126 7.04 -1.40 -9.71
N ILE A 127 5.73 -1.47 -9.93
CA ILE A 127 4.92 -2.66 -9.75
C ILE A 127 5.11 -3.54 -10.99
N ASP A 128 5.99 -4.52 -10.88
CA ASP A 128 6.35 -5.42 -11.97
C ASP A 128 6.52 -6.88 -11.49
N GLY A 129 6.75 -7.80 -12.43
CA GLY A 129 6.99 -9.21 -12.13
C GLY A 129 8.32 -9.51 -11.43
N CYS A 130 9.05 -8.50 -10.93
CA CYS A 130 10.38 -8.65 -10.33
C CYS A 130 10.40 -8.22 -8.85
N LEU A 131 11.22 -8.91 -8.05
CA LEU A 131 11.48 -8.53 -6.66
C LEU A 131 12.92 -8.05 -6.48
N ALA A 132 13.20 -7.35 -5.38
CA ALA A 132 14.58 -7.10 -4.95
C ALA A 132 15.23 -8.41 -4.52
N GLU A 133 16.52 -8.60 -4.86
CA GLU A 133 17.27 -9.81 -4.52
C GLU A 133 17.15 -10.21 -3.03
N PRO A 134 17.19 -9.28 -2.06
CA PRO A 134 17.01 -9.62 -0.64
C PRO A 134 15.66 -10.29 -0.32
N LEU A 135 14.62 -10.08 -1.14
CA LEU A 135 13.31 -10.73 -0.99
C LEU A 135 13.25 -12.12 -1.61
N LEU A 136 14.17 -12.44 -2.53
CA LEU A 136 14.30 -13.79 -3.10
C LEU A 136 15.19 -14.68 -2.23
N LYS A 137 15.98 -14.08 -1.34
CA LYS A 137 16.96 -14.73 -0.46
C LYS A 137 16.78 -14.23 0.97
N LEU A 138 15.60 -14.47 1.54
CA LEU A 138 15.30 -14.03 2.90
C LEU A 138 16.25 -14.71 3.90
N PRO A 139 16.81 -13.97 4.88
CA PRO A 139 17.68 -14.55 5.89
C PRO A 139 16.90 -15.41 6.89
N VAL A 140 17.61 -16.28 7.60
CA VAL A 140 17.04 -17.17 8.64
C VAL A 140 16.31 -16.39 9.73
N ASP A 141 16.78 -15.19 10.07
CA ASP A 141 16.09 -14.29 11.02
C ASP A 141 14.65 -13.94 10.61
N ILE A 142 14.32 -14.06 9.33
CA ILE A 142 12.98 -13.80 8.77
C ILE A 142 12.22 -15.11 8.53
N THR A 143 12.88 -16.13 7.98
CA THR A 143 12.21 -17.37 7.57
C THR A 143 12.07 -18.39 8.69
N GLY A 144 12.91 -18.31 9.73
CA GLY A 144 13.25 -19.45 10.57
C GLY A 144 14.12 -20.47 9.83
N GLU A 145 14.47 -21.57 10.51
CA GLU A 145 15.04 -22.74 9.85
C GLU A 145 13.99 -23.37 8.92
N LEU A 146 14.36 -23.63 7.67
CA LEU A 146 13.46 -24.17 6.65
C LEU A 146 13.92 -25.57 6.24
N ASP A 147 12.98 -26.50 6.14
CA ASP A 147 13.21 -27.83 5.57
C ASP A 147 13.38 -27.76 4.03
N ASP A 148 12.72 -26.80 3.39
CA ASP A 148 12.78 -26.53 1.95
C ASP A 148 13.30 -25.11 1.69
N GLN A 149 14.45 -25.02 1.01
CA GLN A 149 15.13 -23.75 0.75
C GLN A 149 14.39 -22.86 -0.25
N ASP A 150 13.48 -23.40 -1.07
CA ASP A 150 12.70 -22.59 -2.00
C ASP A 150 11.80 -21.59 -1.24
N PHE A 151 11.39 -21.92 -0.01
CA PHE A 151 10.63 -21.02 0.87
C PHE A 151 11.46 -19.86 1.43
N GLN A 152 12.76 -19.75 1.10
CA GLN A 152 13.53 -18.53 1.32
C GLN A 152 13.07 -17.39 0.41
N SER A 153 12.46 -17.71 -0.73
CA SER A 153 11.94 -16.70 -1.65
C SER A 153 10.55 -16.23 -1.22
N LEU A 154 10.40 -14.92 -1.00
CA LEU A 154 9.09 -14.31 -0.72
C LEU A 154 8.10 -14.58 -1.86
N ALA A 155 8.56 -14.59 -3.11
CA ALA A 155 7.72 -14.92 -4.26
C ALA A 155 7.15 -16.35 -4.18
N VAL A 156 7.99 -17.32 -3.79
CA VAL A 156 7.51 -18.71 -3.58
C VAL A 156 6.48 -18.75 -2.47
N ARG A 157 6.72 -18.04 -1.36
CA ARG A 157 5.78 -17.97 -0.23
C ARG A 157 4.44 -17.35 -0.62
N ASP A 158 4.44 -16.30 -1.43
CA ASP A 158 3.23 -15.64 -1.93
C ASP A 158 2.44 -16.57 -2.86
N LEU A 159 3.12 -17.22 -3.82
CA LEU A 159 2.49 -18.18 -4.72
C LEU A 159 1.90 -19.38 -3.96
N GLN A 160 2.65 -19.97 -3.03
CA GLN A 160 2.18 -21.09 -2.20
C GLN A 160 1.02 -20.67 -1.28
N ARG A 161 1.03 -19.44 -0.76
CA ARG A 161 -0.09 -18.90 0.01
C ARG A 161 -1.36 -18.84 -0.84
N GLY A 162 -1.25 -18.33 -2.07
CA GLY A 162 -2.39 -18.25 -2.99
C GLY A 162 -2.97 -19.63 -3.33
N VAL A 163 -2.12 -20.64 -3.50
CA VAL A 163 -2.57 -22.04 -3.66
C VAL A 163 -3.28 -22.54 -2.40
N ALA A 164 -2.69 -22.32 -1.23
CA ALA A 164 -3.24 -22.79 0.05
C ALA A 164 -4.60 -22.17 0.39
N THR A 165 -4.86 -20.93 -0.04
CA THR A 165 -6.15 -20.26 0.16
C THR A 165 -7.13 -20.43 -1.00
N GLY A 166 -6.72 -21.14 -2.06
CA GLY A 166 -7.57 -21.41 -3.21
C GLY A 166 -7.92 -20.17 -4.03
N LEU A 167 -6.98 -19.22 -4.14
CA LEU A 167 -7.18 -18.02 -4.93
C LEU A 167 -7.50 -18.37 -6.40
N PRO A 168 -8.43 -17.63 -7.04
CA PRO A 168 -8.66 -17.77 -8.48
C PRO A 168 -7.42 -17.35 -9.28
N SER A 169 -7.39 -17.69 -10.56
CA SER A 169 -6.43 -17.10 -11.49
C SER A 169 -6.76 -15.63 -11.76
N GLY A 170 -5.77 -14.85 -12.18
CA GLY A 170 -6.00 -13.46 -12.56
C GLY A 170 -6.94 -13.32 -13.76
N GLU A 171 -6.83 -14.23 -14.73
CA GLU A 171 -7.72 -14.27 -15.90
C GLU A 171 -9.16 -14.59 -15.51
N ALA A 172 -9.38 -15.46 -14.51
CA ALA A 172 -10.73 -15.74 -14.00
C ALA A 172 -11.35 -14.52 -13.33
N VAL A 173 -10.58 -13.77 -12.54
CA VAL A 173 -11.07 -12.53 -11.93
C VAL A 173 -11.34 -11.48 -13.01
N ALA A 174 -10.42 -11.27 -13.96
CA ALA A 174 -10.60 -10.32 -15.07
C ALA A 174 -11.92 -10.56 -15.81
N ARG A 175 -12.20 -11.82 -16.21
CA ARG A 175 -13.46 -12.19 -16.86
C ARG A 175 -14.68 -11.96 -15.98
N LEU A 176 -14.58 -12.25 -14.68
CA LEU A 176 -15.68 -12.04 -13.73
C LEU A 176 -16.05 -10.55 -13.63
N VAL A 177 -15.05 -9.67 -13.61
CA VAL A 177 -15.26 -8.22 -13.46
C VAL A 177 -15.50 -7.49 -14.79
N GLY A 178 -15.39 -8.21 -15.91
CA GLY A 178 -15.60 -7.67 -17.26
C GLY A 178 -14.40 -6.94 -17.85
N GLU A 179 -13.20 -7.19 -17.33
CA GLU A 179 -11.94 -6.70 -17.87
C GLU A 179 -11.34 -7.70 -18.87
N GLU A 180 -10.60 -7.21 -19.86
CA GLU A 180 -9.92 -8.07 -20.83
C GLU A 180 -8.69 -8.74 -20.17
N PRO A 181 -8.63 -10.08 -20.08
CA PRO A 181 -7.49 -10.77 -19.48
C PRO A 181 -6.18 -10.47 -20.22
N LEU A 182 -5.06 -10.48 -19.49
CA LEU A 182 -3.75 -10.48 -20.12
C LEU A 182 -3.56 -11.70 -21.03
N LEU A 183 -2.89 -11.48 -22.16
CA LEU A 183 -2.43 -12.54 -23.04
C LEU A 183 -1.27 -13.32 -22.40
N ARG A 184 -1.10 -14.58 -22.78
CA ARG A 184 -0.03 -15.44 -22.24
C ARG A 184 1.36 -14.82 -22.40
N ASP A 185 1.60 -14.16 -23.52
CA ASP A 185 2.87 -13.51 -23.82
C ASP A 185 3.06 -12.20 -23.03
N GLU A 186 1.96 -11.52 -22.64
CA GLU A 186 2.02 -10.36 -21.74
C GLU A 186 2.41 -10.77 -20.32
N VAL A 187 1.96 -11.95 -19.88
CA VAL A 187 2.32 -12.51 -18.57
C VAL A 187 3.76 -13.05 -18.57
N GLY A 188 4.20 -13.70 -19.66
CA GLY A 188 5.58 -14.15 -19.84
C GLY A 188 5.93 -15.50 -19.16
N LEU A 189 4.96 -16.21 -18.57
CA LEU A 189 5.23 -17.50 -17.93
C LEU A 189 5.44 -18.66 -18.92
N SER A 190 5.05 -18.49 -20.19
CA SER A 190 5.23 -19.49 -21.25
C SER A 190 6.70 -19.82 -21.49
N GLU A 191 7.60 -18.84 -21.33
CA GLU A 191 9.05 -19.01 -21.45
C GLU A 191 9.62 -19.99 -20.41
N PHE A 192 8.92 -20.15 -19.28
CA PHE A 192 9.26 -21.07 -18.20
C PHE A 192 8.49 -22.40 -18.28
N GLY A 193 7.78 -22.65 -19.39
CA GLY A 193 7.00 -23.87 -19.61
C GLY A 193 5.65 -23.92 -18.88
N TRP A 194 5.19 -22.80 -18.31
CA TRP A 194 3.86 -22.72 -17.71
C TRP A 194 2.78 -22.65 -18.80
N SER A 195 1.74 -23.49 -18.67
CA SER A 195 0.64 -23.56 -19.64
C SER A 195 -0.74 -23.29 -19.05
N GLY A 196 -0.83 -23.15 -17.72
CA GLY A 196 -2.05 -22.83 -17.01
C GLY A 196 -2.37 -21.34 -17.00
N GLU A 197 -3.49 -20.99 -16.37
CA GLU A 197 -3.79 -19.60 -16.03
C GLU A 197 -2.87 -19.10 -14.92
N THR A 198 -2.81 -17.79 -14.76
CA THR A 198 -1.79 -17.12 -13.97
C THR A 198 -2.22 -16.99 -12.50
N PRO A 199 -1.36 -17.36 -11.53
CA PRO A 199 -1.63 -17.09 -10.12
C PRO A 199 -1.94 -15.61 -9.87
N LEU A 200 -3.01 -15.32 -9.14
CA LEU A 200 -3.57 -13.95 -9.01
C LEU A 200 -2.51 -12.92 -8.63
N TRP A 201 -1.69 -13.17 -7.61
CA TRP A 201 -0.64 -12.24 -7.19
C TRP A 201 0.29 -11.85 -8.34
N TYR A 202 0.82 -12.83 -9.07
CA TYR A 202 1.72 -12.58 -10.20
C TYR A 202 1.01 -11.90 -11.37
N TYR A 203 -0.24 -12.30 -11.65
CA TYR A 203 -1.05 -11.66 -12.69
C TYR A 203 -1.20 -10.16 -12.42
N LEU A 204 -1.50 -9.77 -11.18
CA LEU A 204 -1.70 -8.36 -10.80
C LEU A 204 -0.42 -7.52 -10.97
N LEU A 205 0.75 -8.11 -10.70
CA LEU A 205 2.05 -7.47 -10.96
C LEU A 205 2.29 -7.26 -12.46
N LYS A 206 2.06 -8.30 -13.28
CA LYS A 206 2.16 -8.19 -14.74
C LYS A 206 1.12 -7.26 -15.34
N GLU A 207 -0.07 -7.18 -14.75
CA GLU A 207 -1.14 -6.28 -15.18
C GLU A 207 -0.75 -4.82 -14.97
N ALA A 208 -0.18 -4.50 -13.80
CA ALA A 208 0.38 -3.18 -13.53
C ALA A 208 1.52 -2.84 -14.51
N GLU A 209 2.46 -3.77 -14.73
CA GLU A 209 3.57 -3.59 -15.66
C GLU A 209 3.09 -3.28 -17.09
N VAL A 210 2.16 -4.10 -17.60
CA VAL A 210 1.72 -4.06 -19.01
C VAL A 210 0.72 -2.93 -19.27
N ARG A 211 -0.24 -2.70 -18.36
CA ARG A 211 -1.33 -1.73 -18.59
C ARG A 211 -0.98 -0.34 -18.08
N GLU A 212 -0.10 -0.23 -17.09
CA GLU A 212 0.17 1.01 -16.37
C GLU A 212 1.66 1.38 -16.29
N GLY A 213 2.54 0.60 -16.92
CA GLY A 213 4.00 0.80 -16.85
C GLY A 213 4.59 0.58 -15.45
N GLY A 214 3.85 -0.10 -14.57
CA GLY A 214 4.24 -0.34 -13.18
C GLY A 214 4.10 0.86 -12.24
N GLU A 215 3.53 1.98 -12.68
CA GLU A 215 3.36 3.18 -11.86
C GLU A 215 2.14 3.09 -10.91
N ARG A 216 1.17 2.23 -11.23
CA ARG A 216 -0.06 1.99 -10.45
C ARG A 216 -0.59 0.58 -10.76
N LEU A 217 -1.53 0.10 -9.96
CA LEU A 217 -2.19 -1.18 -10.21
C LEU A 217 -3.00 -1.15 -11.52
N GLY A 218 -3.02 -2.28 -12.23
CA GLY A 218 -3.90 -2.47 -13.37
C GLY A 218 -5.38 -2.56 -12.99
N PRO A 219 -6.30 -2.76 -13.97
CA PRO A 219 -7.74 -2.76 -13.73
C PRO A 219 -8.21 -3.72 -12.63
N VAL A 220 -7.79 -4.99 -12.65
CA VAL A 220 -8.21 -5.97 -11.65
C VAL A 220 -7.61 -5.65 -10.28
N GLY A 221 -6.32 -5.32 -10.23
CA GLY A 221 -5.66 -4.96 -8.96
C GLY A 221 -6.26 -3.72 -8.32
N SER A 222 -6.56 -2.71 -9.15
CA SER A 222 -7.21 -1.47 -8.74
C SER A 222 -8.58 -1.71 -8.14
N LEU A 223 -9.37 -2.60 -8.75
CA LEU A 223 -10.70 -2.95 -8.28
C LEU A 223 -10.64 -3.63 -6.91
N ILE A 224 -9.81 -4.67 -6.75
CA ILE A 224 -9.71 -5.41 -5.49
C ILE A 224 -9.24 -4.48 -4.36
N VAL A 225 -8.16 -3.72 -4.58
CA VAL A 225 -7.59 -2.84 -3.54
C VAL A 225 -8.53 -1.68 -3.21
N GLY A 226 -9.05 -1.02 -4.23
CA GLY A 226 -9.94 0.13 -4.07
C GLY A 226 -11.23 -0.23 -3.36
N GLU A 227 -11.97 -1.22 -3.86
CA GLU A 227 -13.27 -1.58 -3.29
C GLU A 227 -13.17 -2.07 -1.86
N VAL A 228 -12.17 -2.89 -1.53
CA VAL A 228 -11.98 -3.41 -0.17
C VAL A 228 -11.64 -2.28 0.80
N LEU A 229 -10.72 -1.38 0.45
CA LEU A 229 -10.38 -0.26 1.34
C LEU A 229 -11.56 0.68 1.54
N LEU A 230 -12.31 1.01 0.48
CA LEU A 230 -13.50 1.86 0.62
C LEU A 230 -14.57 1.18 1.48
N ALA A 231 -14.87 -0.09 1.23
CA ALA A 231 -15.86 -0.84 2.00
C ALA A 231 -15.48 -0.97 3.48
N ILE A 232 -14.20 -1.17 3.82
CA ILE A 232 -13.73 -1.15 5.21
C ILE A 232 -14.02 0.20 5.86
N LEU A 233 -13.72 1.31 5.17
CA LEU A 233 -13.94 2.66 5.71
C LEU A 233 -15.43 3.02 5.79
N ASP A 234 -16.27 2.56 4.86
CA ASP A 234 -17.71 2.76 4.88
C ASP A 234 -18.43 1.85 5.90
N GLY A 235 -17.84 0.69 6.21
CA GLY A 235 -18.36 -0.26 7.20
C GLY A 235 -17.89 -0.02 8.63
N ASP A 236 -16.86 0.82 8.84
CA ASP A 236 -16.37 1.20 10.16
C ASP A 236 -17.29 2.28 10.78
N PRO A 237 -17.98 2.00 11.91
CA PRO A 237 -18.87 2.98 12.54
C PRO A 237 -18.13 4.17 13.17
N GLU A 238 -16.81 4.07 13.40
CA GLU A 238 -15.98 5.16 13.94
C GLU A 238 -15.27 5.97 12.83
N SER A 239 -15.35 5.52 11.57
CA SER A 239 -14.76 6.20 10.42
C SER A 239 -15.39 7.58 10.19
N PHE A 240 -14.57 8.53 9.72
CA PHE A 240 -15.10 9.85 9.32
C PHE A 240 -16.22 9.70 8.27
N ARG A 241 -16.19 8.66 7.43
CA ARG A 241 -17.23 8.42 6.42
C ARG A 241 -18.57 7.95 6.98
N SER A 242 -18.56 7.38 8.17
CA SER A 242 -19.76 6.94 8.88
C SER A 242 -20.25 8.01 9.86
N VAL A 243 -19.33 8.74 10.48
CA VAL A 243 -19.65 9.75 11.51
C VAL A 243 -19.93 11.14 10.91
N ASP A 244 -19.06 11.63 10.01
CA ASP A 244 -19.21 12.94 9.37
C ASP A 244 -18.54 12.96 7.98
N ARG A 245 -19.32 12.66 6.94
CA ARG A 245 -18.85 12.66 5.53
C ARG A 245 -18.39 14.04 5.03
N SER A 246 -18.80 15.11 5.71
CA SER A 246 -18.39 16.47 5.38
C SER A 246 -17.09 16.89 6.05
N TRP A 247 -16.60 16.08 7.01
CA TRP A 247 -15.35 16.31 7.70
C TRP A 247 -14.18 16.51 6.72
N ARG A 248 -13.25 17.37 7.10
CA ARG A 248 -12.01 17.66 6.39
C ARG A 248 -10.84 17.64 7.38
N PRO A 249 -9.62 17.29 6.92
CA PRO A 249 -8.41 17.40 7.73
C PRO A 249 -8.29 18.77 8.40
N THR A 250 -7.95 18.75 9.67
CA THR A 250 -7.81 19.93 10.52
C THR A 250 -6.35 20.23 10.88
N LEU A 251 -5.45 19.26 10.68
CA LEU A 251 -4.01 19.49 10.79
C LEU A 251 -3.52 20.35 9.62
N PRO A 252 -2.44 21.13 9.81
CA PRO A 252 -1.83 21.91 8.74
C PRO A 252 -1.48 21.02 7.54
N SER A 253 -1.74 21.53 6.33
CA SER A 253 -1.31 20.94 5.08
C SER A 253 -0.28 21.85 4.39
N ARG A 254 0.63 21.23 3.64
CA ARG A 254 1.59 21.96 2.78
C ARG A 254 0.94 22.55 1.54
N ASP A 255 -0.15 21.94 1.07
CA ASP A 255 -0.98 22.39 -0.04
C ASP A 255 -2.36 22.76 0.51
N PRO A 256 -2.87 23.99 0.31
CA PRO A 256 -4.19 24.37 0.82
C PRO A 256 -5.34 23.53 0.25
N ASP A 257 -5.14 22.90 -0.92
CA ASP A 257 -6.17 22.12 -1.61
C ASP A 257 -6.01 20.60 -1.40
N ARG A 258 -4.91 20.15 -0.77
CA ARG A 258 -4.61 18.71 -0.58
C ARG A 258 -4.03 18.43 0.81
N PHE A 259 -4.45 17.32 1.39
CA PHE A 259 -3.87 16.77 2.62
C PHE A 259 -3.47 15.32 2.36
N GLY A 260 -2.20 15.00 2.59
CA GLY A 260 -1.62 13.68 2.32
C GLY A 260 -0.78 13.13 3.47
N LEU A 261 -0.17 11.97 3.24
CA LEU A 261 0.63 11.27 4.25
C LEU A 261 1.89 12.06 4.64
N ALA A 262 2.44 12.84 3.72
CA ALA A 262 3.57 13.74 4.00
C ALA A 262 3.22 14.82 5.05
N ASP A 263 1.95 15.27 5.11
CA ASP A 263 1.48 16.25 6.10
C ASP A 263 1.40 15.66 7.50
N LEU A 264 1.23 14.33 7.62
CA LEU A 264 1.25 13.61 8.89
C LEU A 264 2.66 13.27 9.36
N LEU A 265 3.55 12.93 8.45
CA LEU A 265 4.85 12.33 8.77
C LEU A 265 6.00 13.34 8.79
N VAL A 266 5.94 14.37 7.96
CA VAL A 266 7.01 15.37 7.87
C VAL A 266 6.60 16.58 8.71
N PRO A 267 7.36 16.96 9.76
CA PRO A 267 7.06 18.11 10.58
C PRO A 267 6.84 19.36 9.74
N PHE A 268 5.73 20.06 9.97
CA PHE A 268 5.46 21.36 9.38
C PHE A 268 5.93 22.43 10.37
N GLU A 269 7.03 23.09 10.06
CA GLU A 269 7.38 24.33 10.74
C GLU A 269 6.76 25.48 9.94
N PRO A 270 5.70 26.15 10.45
CA PRO A 270 5.25 27.37 9.81
C PRO A 270 6.42 28.37 9.78
N PRO A 271 6.57 29.17 8.72
CA PRO A 271 7.56 30.24 8.72
C PRO A 271 7.34 31.10 9.98
N ILE A 272 8.40 31.33 10.74
CA ILE A 272 8.34 32.24 11.88
C ILE A 272 7.98 33.61 11.29
N ASP A 273 6.79 34.10 11.59
CA ASP A 273 6.39 35.46 11.24
C ASP A 273 7.44 36.43 11.80
N GLY A 274 8.08 37.17 10.89
CA GLY A 274 9.09 38.20 11.19
C GLY A 274 8.46 39.55 11.51
#